data_AF-A0A1F3VWJ7-F1
#
_entry.id   AF-A0A1F3VWJ7-F1
#
_cell.length_a   1.000
_cell.length_b   1.000
_cell.length_c   1.000
_cell.angle_alpha   90.00
_cell.angle_beta   90.00
_cell.angle_gamma   90.00
#
_symmetry.space_group_name_H-M   'P 1'
#
loop_
_entity.id
_entity.type
_entity.pdbx_description
1 polymer ?
#
loop_
_entity_poly.entity_id
_entity_poly.type
_entity_poly.pdbx_seq_one_letter_code
_entity_poly.pdbx_strand_id
1 'polypeptide(L)'
;MRFDFASTIKPTEEQIKEVEKIINNKIKESLPVEYKIVPKEEALKLGARSFFREKYPDMVKVYFIDDYSKEFCGGPHVKNTSEIGKIEIYKFEKIGSNLYRIYAK
;
A
#
# COMPACT_ATOMS: atom_id res chain seq x y z
N MET A 1 5.59 -3.73 -10.67
CA MET A 1 4.83 -4.09 -9.45
C MET A 1 3.56 -4.84 -9.82
N ARG A 2 3.09 -5.77 -8.99
CA ARG A 2 1.73 -6.35 -9.06
C ARG A 2 1.02 -6.16 -7.72
N PHE A 3 -0.30 -5.97 -7.73
CA PHE A 3 -1.10 -5.82 -6.52
C PHE A 3 -2.44 -6.54 -6.66
N ASP A 4 -2.78 -7.37 -5.68
CA ASP A 4 -3.99 -8.18 -5.65
C ASP A 4 -4.93 -7.61 -4.60
N PHE A 5 -6.22 -7.50 -4.94
CA PHE A 5 -7.23 -6.96 -4.04
C PHE A 5 -8.57 -7.65 -4.22
N ALA A 6 -9.35 -7.64 -3.13
CA ALA A 6 -10.72 -8.12 -3.14
C ALA A 6 -11.69 -6.98 -3.42
N SER A 7 -12.68 -7.22 -4.29
CA SER A 7 -13.80 -6.30 -4.52
C SER A 7 -15.03 -7.11 -4.93
N THR A 8 -16.20 -6.76 -4.38
CA THR A 8 -17.48 -7.39 -4.77
C THR A 8 -17.93 -6.95 -6.17
N ILE A 9 -17.45 -5.80 -6.64
CA ILE A 9 -17.77 -5.23 -7.96
C ILE A 9 -16.49 -5.13 -8.77
N LYS A 10 -16.54 -5.55 -10.05
CA LYS A 10 -15.43 -5.33 -10.98
C LYS A 10 -15.22 -3.82 -11.16
N PRO A 11 -14.02 -3.28 -10.86
CA PRO A 11 -13.73 -1.87 -11.11
C PRO A 11 -13.86 -1.52 -12.59
N THR A 12 -14.38 -0.32 -12.87
CA THR A 12 -14.42 0.23 -14.23
C THR A 12 -13.06 0.80 -14.62
N GLU A 13 -12.84 1.04 -15.92
CA GLU A 13 -11.61 1.66 -16.39
C GLU A 13 -11.41 3.08 -15.81
N GLU A 14 -12.49 3.83 -15.62
CA GLU A 14 -12.48 5.15 -14.99
C GLU A 14 -12.01 5.06 -13.53
N GLN A 15 -12.49 4.06 -12.79
CA GLN A 15 -12.05 3.85 -11.39
C GLN A 15 -10.58 3.48 -11.32
N ILE A 16 -10.08 2.66 -12.26
CA ILE A 16 -8.65 2.34 -12.32
C ILE A 16 -7.82 3.59 -12.63
N LYS A 17 -8.27 4.44 -13.57
CA LYS A 17 -7.62 5.74 -13.86
C LYS A 17 -7.67 6.70 -12.67
N GLU A 18 -8.77 6.69 -11.92
CA GLU A 18 -8.90 7.49 -10.69
C GLU A 18 -7.90 7.03 -9.63
N VAL A 19 -7.74 5.72 -9.43
CA VAL A 19 -6.73 5.15 -8.52
C VAL A 19 -5.33 5.58 -8.95
N GLU A 20 -4.99 5.47 -10.24
CA GLU A 20 -3.70 5.93 -10.75
C GLU A 20 -3.48 7.43 -10.48
N LYS A 21 -4.51 8.26 -10.69
CA LYS A 21 -4.46 9.69 -10.41
C LYS A 21 -4.23 9.97 -8.92
N ILE A 22 -4.92 9.26 -8.03
CA ILE A 22 -4.74 9.40 -6.58
C ILE A 22 -3.30 9.04 -6.18
N ILE A 23 -2.76 7.94 -6.69
CA ILE A 23 -1.38 7.51 -6.42
C ILE A 23 -0.39 8.60 -6.84
N ASN A 24 -0.49 9.08 -8.08
CA ASN A 24 0.41 10.10 -8.60
C ASN A 24 0.26 11.45 -7.88
N ASN A 25 -0.94 11.81 -7.41
CA ASN A 25 -1.13 12.99 -6.58
C ASN A 25 -0.40 12.86 -5.25
N LYS A 26 -0.51 11.70 -4.58
CA LYS A 26 0.21 11.43 -3.32
C LYS A 26 1.73 11.38 -3.47
N ILE A 27 2.21 11.00 -4.65
CA ILE A 27 3.64 11.11 -4.98
C ILE A 27 4.05 12.57 -5.14
N LYS A 28 3.26 13.38 -5.86
CA LYS A 28 3.52 14.82 -6.03
C LYS A 28 3.51 15.60 -4.72
N GLU A 29 2.67 15.20 -3.76
CA GLU A 29 2.64 15.79 -2.41
C GLU A 29 3.96 15.60 -1.64
N SER A 30 4.86 14.73 -2.10
CA SER A 30 6.19 14.52 -1.51
C SER A 30 6.12 14.22 0.00
N LEU A 31 5.30 13.24 0.35
CA LEU A 31 5.01 12.88 1.74
C LEU A 31 6.22 12.16 2.38
N PRO A 32 6.60 12.50 3.62
CA PRO A 32 7.64 11.79 4.35
C PRO A 32 7.21 10.34 4.64
N VAL A 33 8.16 9.42 4.52
CA VAL A 33 7.99 8.02 4.85
C VAL A 33 8.90 7.68 6.02
N GLU A 34 8.28 7.44 7.17
CA GLU A 34 8.96 7.13 8.41
C GLU A 34 8.62 5.72 8.88
N TYR A 35 9.42 5.18 9.78
CA TYR A 35 9.06 3.95 10.45
C TYR A 35 9.38 3.98 11.93
N LYS A 36 8.64 3.18 12.69
CA LYS A 36 8.94 2.88 14.08
C LYS A 36 9.05 1.37 14.25
N ILE A 37 10.02 0.96 15.07
CA ILE A 37 10.11 -0.43 15.53
C ILE A 37 9.46 -0.47 16.90
N VAL A 38 8.34 -1.19 16.99
CA VAL A 38 7.52 -1.27 18.21
C VAL A 38 7.15 -2.73 18.48
N PRO A 39 6.75 -3.07 19.71
CA PRO A 39 6.18 -4.38 19.99
C PRO A 39 4.94 -4.65 19.13
N LYS A 40 4.77 -5.90 18.69
CA LYS A 40 3.64 -6.34 17.85
C LYS A 40 2.29 -5.94 18.44
N GLU A 41 2.12 -6.06 19.76
CA GLU A 41 0.89 -5.67 20.45
C GLU A 41 0.61 -4.16 20.35
N GLU A 42 1.64 -3.32 20.43
CA GLU A 42 1.51 -1.88 20.27
C GLU A 42 1.18 -1.51 18.83
N ALA A 43 1.85 -2.14 17.86
CA ALA A 43 1.56 -1.94 16.45
C ALA A 43 0.10 -2.29 16.09
N LEU A 44 -0.46 -3.33 16.72
CA LEU A 44 -1.87 -3.70 16.54
C LEU A 44 -2.81 -2.62 17.08
N LYS A 45 -2.46 -1.98 18.20
CA LYS A 45 -3.21 -0.84 18.78
C LYS A 45 -3.14 0.41 17.91
N LEU A 46 -2.04 0.60 17.18
CA LEU A 46 -1.89 1.71 16.23
C LEU A 46 -2.84 1.60 15.04
N GLY A 47 -3.54 0.47 14.85
CA GLY A 47 -4.51 0.29 13.76
C GLY A 47 -3.86 0.28 12.37
N ALA A 48 -2.56 -0.04 12.30
CA ALA A 48 -1.87 -0.19 11.03
C ALA A 48 -2.38 -1.41 10.27
N ARG A 49 -2.47 -1.31 8.94
CA ARG A 49 -2.93 -2.43 8.10
C ARG A 49 -1.87 -3.52 8.09
N SER A 50 -2.31 -4.76 8.24
CA SER A 50 -1.44 -5.94 8.36
C SER A 50 -2.03 -7.09 7.57
N PHE A 51 -1.31 -7.61 6.58
CA PHE A 51 -1.78 -8.72 5.76
C PHE A 51 -1.59 -10.10 6.42
N PHE A 52 -0.67 -10.25 7.39
CA PHE A 52 -0.35 -11.55 8.02
C PHE A 52 0.09 -11.42 9.50
N ARG A 53 -0.83 -11.07 10.40
CA ARG A 53 -0.56 -10.77 11.82
C ARG A 53 0.23 -11.85 12.56
N GLU A 54 -0.06 -13.12 12.28
CA GLU A 54 0.49 -14.27 13.01
C GLU A 54 1.94 -14.58 12.67
N LYS A 55 2.42 -14.13 11.50
CA LYS A 55 3.78 -14.44 11.01
C LYS A 55 4.82 -13.42 11.45
N TYR A 56 4.41 -12.35 12.14
CA TYR A 56 5.31 -11.29 12.54
C TYR A 56 6.02 -11.60 13.87
N PRO A 57 7.33 -11.27 13.97
CA PRO A 57 8.10 -11.38 15.22
C PRO A 57 7.57 -10.42 16.30
N ASP A 58 8.12 -10.52 17.51
CA ASP A 58 7.67 -9.72 18.66
C ASP A 58 7.90 -8.22 18.47
N MET A 59 8.94 -7.85 17.73
CA MET A 59 9.23 -6.46 17.34
C MET A 59 8.98 -6.30 15.85
N VAL A 60 8.13 -5.33 15.48
CA VAL A 60 7.70 -5.10 14.10
C VAL A 60 8.02 -3.70 13.64
N LYS A 61 8.27 -3.56 12.34
CA LYS A 61 8.48 -2.28 11.68
C LYS A 61 7.14 -1.80 11.10
N VAL A 62 6.66 -0.67 11.62
CA VAL A 62 5.46 0.00 11.13
C VAL A 62 5.91 1.21 10.35
N TYR A 63 5.54 1.28 9.07
CA TYR A 63 5.78 2.43 8.22
C TYR A 63 4.59 3.37 8.26
N PHE A 64 4.90 4.66 8.22
CA PHE A 64 3.96 5.77 8.18
C PHE A 64 4.28 6.60 6.94
N ILE A 65 3.29 6.82 6.09
CA ILE A 65 3.35 7.73 4.95
C ILE A 65 2.53 8.93 5.36
N ASP A 66 3.17 9.86 6.07
CA ASP A 66 2.51 10.97 6.76
C ASP A 66 1.25 10.48 7.51
N ASP A 67 0.16 11.25 7.48
CA ASP A 67 -1.15 10.83 7.99
C ASP A 67 -1.97 9.97 7.00
N TYR A 68 -1.43 9.70 5.80
CA TYR A 68 -2.17 9.06 4.73
C TYR A 68 -2.26 7.52 4.88
N SER A 69 -1.16 6.87 5.26
CA SER A 69 -1.14 5.42 5.40
C SER A 69 -0.20 4.96 6.51
N LYS A 70 -0.58 3.85 7.16
CA LYS A 70 0.22 3.18 8.18
C LYS A 70 0.13 1.67 8.00
N GLU A 71 1.26 1.02 7.75
CA GLU A 71 1.29 -0.40 7.40
C GLU A 71 2.48 -1.14 8.04
N PHE A 72 2.25 -2.41 8.34
CA PHE A 72 3.30 -3.32 8.77
C PHE A 72 4.09 -3.80 7.55
N CYS A 73 5.39 -3.52 7.50
CA CYS A 73 6.26 -4.03 6.43
C CYS A 73 7.69 -4.23 6.94
N GLY A 74 8.29 -5.38 6.61
CA GLY A 74 9.69 -5.67 6.94
C GLY A 74 10.69 -5.26 5.85
N GLY A 75 10.21 -4.81 4.69
CA GLY A 75 11.05 -4.45 3.55
C GLY A 75 11.69 -3.06 3.67
N PRO A 76 12.65 -2.73 2.79
CA PRO A 76 13.13 -1.36 2.63
C PRO A 76 12.06 -0.48 1.98
N HIS A 77 12.05 0.80 2.34
CA HIS A 77 11.18 1.82 1.74
C HIS A 77 12.01 3.06 1.37
N VAL A 78 11.51 3.84 0.43
CA VAL A 78 11.95 5.23 0.18
C VAL A 78 11.74 6.10 1.41
N LYS A 79 12.42 7.24 1.50
CA LYS A 79 12.23 8.21 2.60
C LYS A 79 11.15 9.23 2.29
N ASN A 80 10.81 9.42 1.02
CA ASN A 80 9.77 10.33 0.55
C ASN A 80 9.00 9.73 -0.64
N THR A 81 7.70 9.97 -0.73
CA THR A 81 6.89 9.47 -1.85
C THR A 81 7.34 10.02 -3.21
N SER A 82 7.99 11.18 -3.26
CA SER A 82 8.54 11.78 -4.48
C SER A 82 9.61 10.89 -5.14
N GLU A 83 10.34 10.10 -4.35
CA GLU A 83 11.38 9.19 -4.85
C GLU A 83 10.82 8.04 -5.69
N ILE A 84 9.52 7.75 -5.57
CA ILE A 84 8.83 6.71 -6.34
C ILE A 84 8.73 7.10 -7.83
N GLY A 85 8.68 8.40 -8.13
CA GLY A 85 8.52 8.92 -9.48
C GLY A 85 7.07 8.87 -9.97
N LYS A 86 6.82 8.34 -11.16
CA LYS A 86 5.47 8.24 -11.73
C LYS A 86 5.01 6.80 -11.72
N ILE A 87 3.76 6.57 -11.35
CA ILE A 87 3.13 5.25 -11.42
C ILE A 87 2.16 5.19 -12.61
N GLU A 88 2.24 4.13 -13.39
CA GLU A 88 1.32 3.81 -14.49
C GLU A 88 0.75 2.39 -14.30
N ILE A 89 -0.58 2.27 -14.20
CA ILE A 89 -1.29 0.98 -14.18
C ILE A 89 -1.53 0.54 -15.62
N TYR A 90 -0.80 -0.48 -16.05
CA TYR A 90 -0.81 -0.91 -17.46
C TYR A 90 -1.60 -2.20 -17.71
N LYS A 91 -2.01 -2.92 -16.65
CA LYS A 91 -2.74 -4.18 -16.78
C LYS A 91 -3.68 -4.40 -15.61
N PHE A 92 -4.87 -4.92 -15.92
CA PHE A 92 -5.88 -5.34 -14.97
C PHE A 92 -6.35 -6.77 -15.30
N GLU A 93 -6.45 -7.64 -14.30
CA GLU A 93 -6.86 -9.04 -14.46
C GLU A 93 -7.88 -9.44 -13.37
N LYS A 94 -8.84 -10.30 -13.73
CA LYS A 94 -9.66 -11.03 -12.76
C LYS A 94 -8.99 -12.37 -12.48
N ILE A 95 -8.60 -12.61 -11.23
CA ILE A 95 -7.83 -13.80 -10.82
C ILE A 95 -8.65 -14.79 -9.99
N GLY A 96 -9.90 -14.44 -9.64
CA GLY A 96 -10.82 -15.32 -8.93
C GLY A 96 -12.20 -14.69 -8.70
N SER A 97 -13.02 -15.36 -7.89
CA SER A 97 -14.28 -14.80 -7.41
C SER A 97 -13.99 -13.60 -6.50
N ASN A 98 -14.42 -12.40 -6.92
CA ASN A 98 -14.18 -11.13 -6.22
C ASN A 98 -12.70 -10.79 -5.99
N LEU A 99 -11.77 -11.42 -6.72
CA LEU A 99 -10.34 -11.15 -6.64
C LEU A 99 -9.84 -10.61 -7.97
N TYR A 100 -9.18 -9.46 -7.88
CA TYR A 100 -8.63 -8.73 -9.02
C TYR A 100 -7.16 -8.41 -8.78
N ARG A 101 -6.43 -8.21 -9.88
CA ARG A 101 -5.01 -7.87 -9.88
C ARG A 101 -4.76 -6.69 -10.80
N ILE A 102 -3.93 -5.77 -10.35
CA ILE A 102 -3.32 -4.73 -11.20
C ILE A 102 -1.82 -4.96 -11.34
N TYR A 103 -1.27 -4.49 -12.46
CA TYR A 103 0.17 -4.34 -12.64
C TYR A 103 0.48 -2.89 -12.92
N ALA A 104 1.52 -2.40 -12.26
CA ALA A 104 1.97 -1.02 -12.39
C ALA A 104 3.49 -0.95 -12.51
N LYS A 105 3.98 0.10 -13.17
CA LYS A 105 5.40 0.43 -13.31
C LYS A 105 5.63 1.88 -12.93
#